data_AF-A0A7C3Z5N2-F1
#
_entry.id   AF-A0A7C3Z5N2-F1
#
_cell.length_a   1.000
_cell.length_b   1.000
_cell.length_c   1.000
_cell.angle_alpha   90.00
_cell.angle_beta   90.00
_cell.angle_gamma   90.00
#
_symmetry.space_group_name_H-M   'P 1'
#
loop_
_entity.id
_entity.type
_entity.pdbx_description
1 polymer ?
#
loop_
_entity_poly.entity_id
_entity_poly.type
_entity_poly.pdbx_seq_one_letter_code
_entity_poly.pdbx_strand_id
1 'polypeptide(L)'
;MRSAVRALGLKLVSDDNCASPVVTGVFVPEGINPQDIINTMRKDFGIVLAGGQSQFKGKIFRIGHLGFIGATEIFATFAALELTLDKLGYKFEKGISVKAAQKVFEESM
;
A
#
# COMPACT_ATOMS: atom_id res chain seq x y z
N MET A 1 7.24 -4.79 -1.76
CA MET A 1 6.34 -3.62 -1.83
C MET A 1 5.47 -3.61 -3.10
N ARG A 2 6.02 -3.36 -4.30
CA ARG A 2 5.21 -3.16 -5.53
C ARG A 2 4.36 -4.37 -5.95
N SER A 3 4.88 -5.59 -5.81
CA SER A 3 4.12 -6.82 -6.14
C SER A 3 2.85 -6.97 -5.30
N ALA A 4 2.89 -6.61 -4.02
CA ALA A 4 1.73 -6.65 -3.12
C ALA A 4 0.66 -5.62 -3.50
N VAL A 5 1.06 -4.42 -3.92
CA VAL A 5 0.12 -3.40 -4.47
C VAL A 5 -0.58 -3.94 -5.72
N ARG A 6 0.18 -4.54 -6.65
CA ARG A 6 -0.39 -5.13 -7.88
C ARG A 6 -1.31 -6.29 -7.59
N ALA A 7 -0.98 -7.12 -6.59
CA ALA A 7 -1.80 -8.26 -6.17
C ALA A 7 -3.18 -7.82 -5.63
N LEU A 8 -3.27 -6.63 -5.04
CA LEU A 8 -4.55 -6.02 -4.66
C LEU A 8 -5.34 -5.47 -5.86
N GLY A 9 -4.81 -5.51 -7.08
CA GLY A 9 -5.42 -4.86 -8.24
C GLY A 9 -5.28 -3.33 -8.25
N LEU A 10 -4.45 -2.77 -7.37
CA LEU A 10 -4.21 -1.33 -7.29
C LEU A 10 -3.16 -0.88 -8.32
N LYS A 11 -3.30 0.37 -8.77
CA LYS A 11 -2.38 0.97 -9.76
C LYS A 11 -1.25 1.73 -9.08
N LEU A 12 -0.02 1.47 -9.53
CA LEU A 12 1.17 2.22 -9.12
C LEU A 12 1.26 3.54 -9.89
N VAL A 13 1.85 4.56 -9.26
CA VAL A 13 2.10 5.86 -9.91
C VAL A 13 3.24 5.81 -10.93
N SER A 14 4.20 4.90 -10.74
CA SER A 14 5.42 4.81 -11.54
C SER A 14 5.61 3.40 -12.10
N ASP A 15 6.17 3.33 -13.30
CA ASP A 15 6.64 2.09 -13.90
C ASP A 15 7.90 1.57 -13.20
N ASP A 16 8.18 0.27 -13.33
CA ASP A 16 9.31 -0.36 -12.63
C ASP A 16 10.68 0.23 -13.03
N ASN A 17 10.81 0.75 -14.26
CA ASN A 17 12.04 1.35 -14.78
C ASN A 17 12.42 2.68 -14.08
N CYS A 18 11.45 3.35 -13.46
CA CYS A 18 11.66 4.64 -12.78
C CYS A 18 11.09 4.65 -11.34
N ALA A 19 10.71 3.49 -10.82
CA ALA A 19 10.14 3.37 -9.49
C ALA A 19 11.16 3.66 -8.39
N SER A 20 10.78 4.45 -7.40
CA SER A 20 11.62 4.71 -6.24
C SER A 20 11.82 3.43 -5.40
N PRO A 21 13.05 3.17 -4.90
CA PRO A 21 13.32 2.07 -4.00
C PRO A 21 12.88 2.34 -2.56
N VAL A 22 12.45 3.56 -2.21
CA VAL A 22 12.21 3.98 -0.82
C VAL A 22 10.80 4.51 -0.53
N VAL A 23 10.02 4.78 -1.59
CA VAL A 23 8.61 5.18 -1.46
C VAL A 23 7.80 4.63 -2.62
N THR A 24 6.57 4.19 -2.34
CA THR A 24 5.64 3.70 -3.37
C THR A 24 4.36 4.52 -3.35
N GLY A 25 4.07 5.22 -4.46
CA GLY A 25 2.81 5.90 -4.69
C GLY A 25 1.77 4.96 -5.29
N VAL A 26 0.56 4.98 -4.74
CA VAL A 26 -0.55 4.09 -5.11
C VAL A 26 -1.80 4.91 -5.36
N PHE A 27 -2.41 4.74 -6.53
CA PHE A 27 -3.71 5.33 -6.82
C PHE A 27 -4.79 4.65 -5.99
N VAL A 28 -5.72 5.44 -5.46
CA VAL A 28 -6.89 4.90 -4.78
C VAL A 28 -7.82 4.19 -5.76
N PRO A 29 -8.55 3.16 -5.32
CA PRO A 29 -9.67 2.63 -6.08
C PRO A 29 -10.72 3.70 -6.36
N GLU A 30 -11.45 3.52 -7.46
CA GLU A 30 -12.61 4.36 -7.76
C GLU A 30 -13.63 4.30 -6.62
N GLY A 31 -14.22 5.46 -6.29
CA GLY A 31 -15.21 5.57 -5.21
C GLY A 31 -14.63 5.61 -3.79
N ILE A 32 -13.31 5.45 -3.60
CA ILE A 32 -12.67 5.53 -2.28
C ILE A 32 -11.85 6.81 -2.15
N ASN A 33 -12.08 7.58 -1.08
CA ASN A 33 -11.29 8.75 -0.76
C ASN A 33 -9.95 8.34 -0.12
N PRO A 34 -8.79 8.82 -0.61
CA PRO A 34 -7.48 8.50 0.00
C PRO A 34 -7.39 8.88 1.47
N GLN A 35 -8.09 9.93 1.90
CA GLN A 35 -8.06 10.35 3.29
C GLN A 35 -8.71 9.32 4.21
N ASP A 36 -9.70 8.55 3.74
CA ASP A 36 -10.33 7.49 4.53
C ASP A 36 -9.38 6.32 4.75
N ILE A 37 -8.60 5.96 3.71
CA ILE A 37 -7.53 4.97 3.84
C ILE A 37 -6.49 5.45 4.86
N ILE A 38 -5.98 6.67 4.68
CA ILE A 38 -4.92 7.23 5.55
C ILE A 38 -5.41 7.31 7.01
N ASN A 39 -6.63 7.79 7.23
CA ASN A 39 -7.20 7.94 8.56
C ASN A 39 -7.47 6.58 9.21
N THR A 40 -7.99 5.61 8.46
CA THR A 40 -8.28 4.27 8.98
C THR A 40 -6.99 3.53 9.34
N MET A 41 -5.98 3.57 8.46
CA MET A 41 -4.66 2.97 8.72
C MET A 41 -4.02 3.54 9.99
N ARG A 42 -4.09 4.87 10.16
CA ARG A 42 -3.55 5.54 11.35
C ARG A 42 -4.35 5.22 12.61
N LYS A 43 -5.68 5.30 12.54
CA LYS A 43 -6.57 5.15 13.69
C LYS A 43 -6.62 3.71 14.21
N ASP A 44 -6.79 2.76 13.31
CA ASP A 44 -7.09 1.37 13.67
C ASP A 44 -5.81 0.54 13.83
N PHE A 45 -4.70 0.92 13.19
CA PHE A 45 -3.46 0.13 13.17
C PHE A 45 -2.20 0.91 13.55
N GLY A 46 -2.29 2.22 13.82
CA GLY A 46 -1.12 3.05 14.13
C GLY A 46 -0.16 3.27 12.96
N ILE A 47 -0.54 2.89 11.73
CA ILE A 47 0.31 2.99 10.55
C ILE A 47 0.07 4.33 9.85
N VAL A 48 1.11 5.13 9.75
CA VAL A 48 1.04 6.46 9.13
C VAL A 48 1.38 6.37 7.65
N LEU A 49 0.41 6.69 6.80
CA LEU A 49 0.59 6.87 5.36
C LEU A 49 0.59 8.35 4.99
N ALA A 50 1.25 8.69 3.89
CA ALA A 50 1.24 10.05 3.37
C ALA A 50 0.26 10.20 2.21
N GLY A 51 -0.45 11.32 2.13
CA GLY A 51 -1.26 11.65 0.95
C GLY A 51 -0.43 12.09 -0.26
N GLY A 52 -1.10 12.17 -1.41
CA GLY A 52 -0.58 12.84 -2.60
C GLY A 52 -0.39 14.35 -2.41
N GLN A 53 0.50 14.93 -3.21
CA GLN A 53 0.82 16.36 -3.20
C GLN A 53 0.56 16.97 -4.58
N SER A 54 0.32 18.28 -4.64
CA SER A 54 0.06 19.02 -5.89
C SER A 54 -0.98 18.31 -6.78
N GLN A 55 -0.67 18.04 -8.04
CA GLN A 55 -1.54 17.34 -9.01
C GLN A 55 -2.02 15.95 -8.57
N PHE A 56 -1.37 15.34 -7.58
CA PHE A 56 -1.73 14.05 -7.00
C PHE A 56 -2.58 14.15 -5.71
N LYS A 57 -2.81 15.36 -5.19
CA LYS A 57 -3.65 15.57 -4.00
C LYS A 57 -5.04 14.99 -4.24
N GLY A 58 -5.52 14.17 -3.30
CA GLY A 58 -6.83 13.51 -3.39
C GLY A 58 -6.91 12.32 -4.34
N LYS A 59 -5.80 11.90 -4.98
CA LYS A 59 -5.79 10.80 -5.96
C LYS A 59 -4.96 9.59 -5.53
N ILE A 60 -3.96 9.80 -4.67
CA ILE A 60 -3.01 8.75 -4.26
C ILE A 60 -2.79 8.79 -2.76
N PHE A 61 -2.27 7.68 -2.24
CA PHE A 61 -1.52 7.63 -1.00
C PHE A 61 -0.10 7.10 -1.29
N ARG A 62 0.82 7.30 -0.34
CA ARG A 62 2.23 6.91 -0.44
C ARG A 62 2.62 6.10 0.77
N ILE A 63 3.28 4.97 0.51
CA ILE A 63 3.88 4.09 1.51
C ILE A 63 5.39 4.35 1.50
N GLY A 64 5.92 4.94 2.57
CA GLY A 64 7.36 5.07 2.77
C GLY A 64 7.93 3.78 3.34
N HIS A 65 9.05 3.32 2.81
CA HIS A 65 9.72 2.08 3.22
C HIS A 65 11.24 2.29 3.26
N LEU A 66 11.64 3.32 4.00
CA LEU A 66 13.02 3.77 4.16
C LEU A 66 13.46 3.66 5.62
N GLY A 67 14.73 3.33 5.83
CA GLY A 67 15.34 3.28 7.16
C GLY A 67 15.12 1.93 7.82
N PHE A 68 14.69 1.94 9.08
CA PHE A 68 14.46 0.73 9.87
C PHE A 68 13.09 0.11 9.54
N ILE A 69 12.96 -0.37 8.31
CA ILE A 69 11.76 -1.02 7.78
C ILE A 69 12.19 -2.35 7.16
N GLY A 70 11.77 -3.45 7.77
CA GLY A 70 12.00 -4.81 7.31
C GLY A 70 10.75 -5.46 6.72
N ALA A 71 10.87 -6.76 6.45
CA ALA A 71 9.78 -7.56 5.90
C ALA A 71 8.55 -7.61 6.82
N THR A 72 8.75 -7.67 8.13
CA THR A 72 7.69 -7.68 9.14
C THR A 72 6.81 -6.43 9.07
N GLU A 73 7.41 -5.25 8.98
CA GLU A 73 6.66 -3.98 8.88
C GLU A 73 5.92 -3.90 7.54
N ILE A 74 6.52 -4.42 6.46
CA ILE A 74 5.86 -4.50 5.15
C ILE A 74 4.64 -5.42 5.23
N PHE A 75 4.76 -6.61 5.82
CA PHE A 75 3.64 -7.56 5.94
C PHE A 75 2.51 -6.98 6.80
N ALA A 76 2.84 -6.38 7.94
CA ALA A 76 1.87 -5.72 8.81
C ALA A 76 1.16 -4.57 8.08
N THR A 77 1.89 -3.78 7.30
CA THR A 77 1.32 -2.69 6.50
C THR A 77 0.30 -3.20 5.49
N PHE A 78 0.59 -4.30 4.79
CA PHE A 78 -0.32 -4.87 3.81
C PHE A 78 -1.52 -5.57 4.43
N ALA A 79 -1.35 -6.29 5.55
CA ALA A 79 -2.46 -6.85 6.30
C ALA A 79 -3.44 -5.77 6.79
N ALA A 80 -2.92 -4.67 7.34
CA ALA A 80 -3.72 -3.52 7.76
C ALA A 80 -4.40 -2.82 6.57
N LEU A 81 -3.70 -2.71 5.43
CA LEU A 81 -4.25 -2.10 4.23
C LEU A 81 -5.41 -2.93 3.66
N GLU A 82 -5.29 -4.26 3.64
CA GLU A 82 -6.38 -5.15 3.25
C GLU A 82 -7.63 -4.96 4.12
N LEU A 83 -7.47 -4.98 5.45
CA LEU A 83 -8.58 -4.75 6.37
C LEU A 83 -9.22 -3.36 6.16
N THR A 84 -8.39 -2.35 5.90
CA THR A 84 -8.85 -0.99 5.58
C THR A 84 -9.65 -0.96 4.28
N LEU A 85 -9.14 -1.59 3.22
CA LEU A 85 -9.80 -1.64 1.91
C LEU A 85 -11.12 -2.42 1.97
N ASP A 86 -11.17 -3.55 2.68
CA ASP A 86 -12.38 -4.34 2.90
C ASP A 86 -13.45 -3.53 3.64
N LYS A 87 -13.05 -2.81 4.70
CA LYS A 87 -13.92 -1.91 5.46
C LYS A 87 -14.48 -0.76 4.60
N LEU A 88 -13.70 -0.28 3.63
CA LEU A 88 -14.11 0.76 2.68
C LEU A 88 -14.86 0.20 1.46
N GLY A 89 -15.17 -1.10 1.45
CA GLY A 89 -15.99 -1.74 0.43
C GLY A 89 -15.24 -2.19 -0.83
N TYR A 90 -13.91 -2.09 -0.86
CA TYR A 90 -13.11 -2.59 -1.96
C TYR A 90 -13.06 -4.12 -1.95
N LYS A 91 -13.20 -4.74 -3.13
CA LYS A 91 -13.25 -6.20 -3.27
C LYS A 91 -11.92 -6.73 -3.79
N PHE A 92 -11.37 -7.71 -3.07
CA PHE A 92 -10.13 -8.40 -3.37
C PHE A 92 -10.12 -9.75 -2.61
N GLU A 93 -9.19 -10.64 -2.94
CA GLU A 93 -8.97 -11.88 -2.19
C GLU A 93 -8.17 -11.59 -0.91
N LYS A 94 -8.71 -11.95 0.26
CA LYS A 94 -8.03 -11.70 1.55
C LYS A 94 -6.71 -12.46 1.62
N GLY A 95 -5.67 -11.78 2.10
CA GLY A 95 -4.30 -12.28 2.22
C GLY A 95 -3.47 -12.17 0.95
N ILE A 96 -4.05 -11.76 -0.19
CA ILE A 96 -3.36 -11.80 -1.49
C ILE A 96 -2.14 -10.88 -1.54
N SER A 97 -2.18 -9.73 -0.87
CA SER A 97 -1.09 -8.77 -0.86
C SER A 97 0.07 -9.22 0.02
N VAL A 98 -0.26 -9.79 1.18
CA VAL A 98 0.74 -10.35 2.11
C VAL A 98 1.43 -11.54 1.46
N LYS A 99 0.67 -12.46 0.85
CA LYS A 99 1.22 -13.59 0.09
C LYS A 99 2.18 -13.14 -1.02
N ALA A 100 1.80 -12.12 -1.79
CA ALA A 100 2.65 -11.57 -2.83
C ALA A 100 3.91 -10.89 -2.28
N ALA A 101 3.84 -10.23 -1.11
CA ALA A 101 5.01 -9.68 -0.44
C ALA A 101 5.96 -10.76 0.08
N GLN A 102 5.42 -11.81 0.71
CA GLN A 102 6.16 -12.94 1.26
C GLN A 102 6.93 -13.68 0.16
N LYS A 103 6.27 -13.99 -0.96
CA LYS A 103 6.93 -14.64 -2.10
C LYS A 103 8.18 -13.90 -2.57
N VAL A 104 8.10 -12.57 -2.72
CA VAL A 104 9.26 -11.76 -3.12
C VAL A 104 10.36 -11.76 -2.06
N PHE A 105 9.98 -11.76 -0.78
CA PHE A 105 10.94 -11.82 0.32
C PHE A 105 11.67 -13.17 0.36
N GLU A 106 10.93 -14.28 0.22
CA GLU A 106 11.48 -15.65 0.15
C GLU A 106 12.46 -15.81 -1.03
N GLU A 107 12.13 -15.25 -2.20
CA GLU A 107 13.01 -15.26 -3.38
C GLU A 107 14.31 -14.44 -3.18
N SER A 108 14.33 -13.55 -2.19
CA SER A 108 15.47 -12.67 -1.88
C SER A 108 16.32 -13.18 -0.71
N MET A 109 15.98 -14.35 -0.14
CA MET A 109 16.74 -15.00 0.94
C MET A 109 17.99 -15.73 0.45
#